data_AF-A0A3C1M1Z9-F1
#
_entry.id   AF-A0A3C1M1Z9-F1
#
_cell.length_a   1.000
_cell.length_b   1.000
_cell.length_c   1.000
_cell.angle_alpha   90.00
_cell.angle_beta   90.00
_cell.angle_gamma   90.00
#
_symmetry.space_group_name_H-M   'P 1'
#
loop_
_entity.id
_entity.type
_entity.pdbx_description
1 polymer ?
#
loop_
_entity_poly.entity_id
_entity_poly.type
_entity_poly.pdbx_seq_one_letter_code
_entity_poly.pdbx_strand_id
1 'polypeptide(L)'
;EDMGDFFGCSLALSRQAAGTEAESVLFAGVHFMAETAKILNPTRTVLLPDLAAGCSLADTCPPAEFAAFKAQYPEHLVISYINCSAAIKAMSDIICTSANAARIVAQVPADRPILFAPDRNLGRYVMAQTGRDMVLWPGSCLVHETFSEKQIVQLKFSHPEAAVIAHPECEEAVLRHADFVGSTKALLSYVVRDDRPAYIVVTEAGILHQMQKEAPSKQLIPAPSIHNCNCNECPYMRLNTLAKVYLALRDRQPEIVLPEPLRLAALRPLERMLAMS
;
A
#
# COMPACT_ATOMS: atom_id res chain seq x y z
N GLU A 1 2.12 11.19 -14.05
CA GLU A 1 3.33 10.45 -13.67
C GLU A 1 4.56 11.13 -14.25
N ASP A 2 4.67 11.36 -15.57
CA ASP A 2 5.83 11.95 -16.27
C ASP A 2 6.60 13.17 -15.68
N MET A 3 6.03 13.94 -14.74
CA MET A 3 6.71 15.05 -14.06
C MET A 3 7.39 14.70 -12.74
N GLY A 4 7.15 13.50 -12.18
CA GLY A 4 7.74 13.12 -10.89
C GLY A 4 9.21 12.71 -11.02
N ASP A 5 10.04 13.13 -10.08
CA ASP A 5 11.46 12.76 -10.04
C ASP A 5 11.66 11.27 -9.70
N PHE A 6 10.76 10.70 -8.89
CA PHE A 6 10.81 9.31 -8.42
C PHE A 6 9.42 8.68 -8.36
N PHE A 7 9.34 7.39 -8.71
CA PHE A 7 8.13 6.57 -8.64
C PHE A 7 8.40 5.32 -7.81
N GLY A 8 7.42 4.92 -7.01
CA GLY A 8 7.55 3.73 -6.18
C GLY A 8 6.38 3.53 -5.22
N CYS A 9 6.47 2.47 -4.42
CA CYS A 9 5.55 2.26 -3.32
C CYS A 9 5.81 3.25 -2.17
N SER A 10 4.86 3.36 -1.25
CA SER A 10 4.91 4.26 -0.08
C SER A 10 6.26 4.28 0.63
N LEU A 11 6.80 3.10 0.98
CA LEU A 11 8.09 3.00 1.66
C LEU A 11 9.28 3.44 0.81
N ALA A 12 9.30 3.06 -0.47
CA ALA A 12 10.40 3.42 -1.37
C ALA A 12 10.47 4.95 -1.53
N LEU A 13 9.32 5.59 -1.71
CA LEU A 13 9.20 7.04 -1.80
C LEU A 13 9.62 7.74 -0.50
N SER A 14 9.17 7.27 0.66
CA SER A 14 9.56 7.88 1.94
C SER A 14 11.06 7.71 2.25
N ARG A 15 11.69 6.59 1.84
CA ARG A 15 13.14 6.39 1.93
C ARG A 15 13.90 7.32 0.98
N GLN A 16 13.44 7.45 -0.26
CA GLN A 16 14.06 8.34 -1.23
C GLN A 16 13.99 9.81 -0.77
N ALA A 17 12.85 10.21 -0.19
CA ALA A 17 12.68 11.51 0.43
C ALA A 17 13.65 11.74 1.61
N ALA A 18 14.08 10.68 2.31
CA ALA A 18 15.10 10.80 3.37
C ALA A 18 16.51 11.08 2.85
N GLY A 19 16.84 10.57 1.65
CA GLY A 19 18.16 10.71 1.03
C GLY A 19 18.33 11.96 0.15
N THR A 20 17.29 12.78 -0.05
CA THR A 20 17.36 13.95 -0.94
C THR A 20 18.01 15.17 -0.28
N GLU A 21 18.73 15.97 -1.06
CA GLU A 21 19.25 17.27 -0.63
C GLU A 21 18.22 18.41 -0.77
N ALA A 22 17.08 18.14 -1.41
CA ALA A 22 16.01 19.12 -1.57
C ALA A 22 15.43 19.57 -0.23
N GLU A 23 15.17 20.88 -0.10
CA GLU A 23 14.54 21.48 1.09
C GLU A 23 13.05 21.09 1.23
N SER A 24 12.39 20.80 0.11
CA SER A 24 10.97 20.47 0.05
C SER A 24 10.73 19.21 -0.77
N VAL A 25 9.77 18.39 -0.32
CA VAL A 25 9.32 17.18 -1.01
C VAL A 25 7.83 17.31 -1.25
N LEU A 26 7.42 17.34 -2.52
CA LEU A 26 6.01 17.23 -2.88
C LEU A 26 5.65 15.75 -3.07
N PHE A 27 4.66 15.29 -2.33
CA PHE A 27 4.18 13.93 -2.36
C PHE A 27 2.86 13.86 -3.12
N ALA A 28 2.90 13.53 -4.41
CA ALA A 28 1.71 13.32 -5.24
C ALA A 28 1.10 11.93 -4.99
N GLY A 29 0.57 11.72 -3.78
CA GLY A 29 0.00 10.46 -3.33
C GLY A 29 -1.14 10.71 -2.34
N VAL A 30 -1.25 9.85 -1.33
CA VAL A 30 -2.28 9.97 -0.28
C VAL A 30 -1.68 10.39 1.06
N HIS A 31 -2.54 10.88 1.95
CA HIS A 31 -2.19 11.56 3.20
C HIS A 31 -1.22 10.77 4.07
N PHE A 32 -1.49 9.49 4.33
CA PHE A 32 -0.61 8.68 5.19
C PHE A 32 0.80 8.49 4.61
N MET A 33 0.96 8.54 3.28
CA MET A 33 2.27 8.43 2.65
C MET A 33 3.08 9.71 2.87
N ALA A 34 2.42 10.86 2.75
CA ALA A 34 3.01 12.15 3.05
C ALA A 34 3.35 12.29 4.56
N GLU A 35 2.49 11.78 5.46
CA GLU A 35 2.82 11.65 6.89
C GLU A 35 4.05 10.78 7.11
N THR A 36 4.16 9.65 6.43
CA THR A 36 5.33 8.76 6.55
C THR A 36 6.60 9.45 6.07
N ALA A 37 6.52 10.22 4.98
CA ALA A 37 7.63 11.05 4.53
C ALA A 37 8.05 12.09 5.57
N LYS A 38 7.08 12.79 6.20
CA LYS A 38 7.34 13.76 7.27
C LYS A 38 7.90 13.12 8.54
N ILE A 39 7.49 11.90 8.88
CA ILE A 39 8.04 11.14 10.01
C ILE A 39 9.53 10.87 9.83
N LEU A 40 9.93 10.43 8.63
CA LEU A 40 11.33 10.17 8.27
C LEU A 40 12.13 11.45 7.99
N ASN A 41 11.46 12.57 7.70
CA ASN A 41 12.06 13.86 7.33
C ASN A 41 11.51 15.02 8.17
N PRO A 42 11.82 15.08 9.47
CA PRO A 42 11.24 16.07 10.38
C PRO A 42 11.51 17.52 9.96
N THR A 43 12.71 17.80 9.46
CA THR A 43 13.18 19.16 9.14
C THR A 43 12.79 19.64 7.75
N ARG A 44 12.39 18.74 6.83
CA ARG A 44 12.02 19.12 5.46
C ARG A 44 10.54 19.50 5.38
N THR A 45 10.24 20.40 4.46
CA THR A 45 8.85 20.71 4.11
C THR A 45 8.29 19.56 3.28
N VAL A 46 7.20 18.95 3.74
CA VAL A 46 6.52 17.88 3.00
C VAL A 46 5.16 18.41 2.57
N LEU A 47 4.93 18.47 1.26
CA LEU A 47 3.72 19.01 0.66
C LEU A 47 2.85 17.89 0.11
N LEU A 48 1.54 18.02 0.26
CA LEU A 48 0.55 17.12 -0.34
C LEU A 48 -0.41 17.95 -1.18
N PRO A 49 -0.54 17.76 -2.50
CA PRO A 49 -1.38 18.62 -3.34
C PRO A 49 -2.85 18.73 -2.90
N ASP A 50 -3.38 17.69 -2.25
CA ASP A 50 -4.74 17.68 -1.73
C ASP A 50 -4.82 16.91 -0.41
N LEU A 51 -5.18 17.58 0.69
CA LEU A 51 -5.38 16.93 1.99
C LEU A 51 -6.56 15.96 2.01
N ALA A 52 -7.51 16.10 1.07
CA ALA A 52 -8.62 15.16 0.90
C ALA A 52 -8.19 13.86 0.18
N ALA A 53 -6.94 13.77 -0.30
CA ALA A 53 -6.35 12.51 -0.78
C ALA A 53 -6.10 11.55 0.38
N GLY A 54 -7.17 11.05 1.00
CA GLY A 54 -7.15 10.05 2.07
C GLY A 54 -6.89 8.63 1.56
N CYS A 55 -7.26 7.63 2.33
CA CYS A 55 -7.18 6.24 1.92
C CYS A 55 -8.28 5.47 2.63
N SER A 56 -9.19 4.87 1.86
CA SER A 56 -10.32 4.10 2.41
C SER A 56 -9.86 3.07 3.44
N LEU A 57 -8.77 2.35 3.17
CA LEU A 57 -8.21 1.38 4.10
C LEU A 57 -7.71 2.04 5.40
N ALA A 58 -6.98 3.15 5.33
CA ALA A 58 -6.51 3.86 6.53
C ALA A 58 -7.69 4.42 7.35
N ASP A 59 -8.72 4.90 6.65
CA ASP A 59 -9.93 5.46 7.26
C ASP A 59 -10.78 4.39 7.94
N THR A 60 -10.70 3.11 7.52
CA THR A 60 -11.35 1.98 8.21
C THR A 60 -10.75 1.64 9.57
N CYS A 61 -9.65 2.29 9.97
CA CYS A 61 -8.99 2.05 11.26
C CYS A 61 -8.79 3.35 12.03
N PRO A 62 -9.88 3.93 12.61
CA PRO A 62 -9.79 5.14 13.41
C PRO A 62 -8.97 4.91 14.69
N PRO A 63 -8.11 5.87 15.10
CA PRO A 63 -7.23 5.67 16.27
C PRO A 63 -7.93 5.31 17.57
N ALA A 64 -9.09 5.89 17.85
CA ALA A 64 -9.85 5.60 19.07
C ALA A 64 -10.39 4.17 19.11
N GLU A 65 -10.95 3.71 17.98
CA GLU A 65 -11.48 2.36 17.86
C GLU A 65 -10.35 1.31 17.86
N PHE A 66 -9.24 1.61 17.17
CA PHE A 66 -8.07 0.75 17.19
C PHE A 66 -7.45 0.64 18.59
N ALA A 67 -7.41 1.73 19.36
CA ALA A 67 -6.95 1.69 20.74
C ALA A 67 -7.84 0.80 21.62
N ALA A 68 -9.16 0.90 21.47
CA ALA A 68 -10.12 0.05 22.17
C ALA A 68 -10.01 -1.42 21.77
N PHE A 69 -9.74 -1.71 20.50
CA PHE A 69 -9.51 -3.07 20.01
C PHE A 69 -8.18 -3.62 20.52
N LYS A 70 -7.08 -2.87 20.43
CA LYS A 70 -5.77 -3.24 20.99
C LYS A 70 -5.86 -3.55 22.50
N ALA A 71 -6.67 -2.80 23.24
CA ALA A 71 -6.86 -3.02 24.68
C ALA A 71 -7.48 -4.39 25.02
N GLN A 72 -8.19 -5.02 24.08
CA GLN A 72 -8.71 -6.39 24.24
C GLN A 72 -7.61 -7.45 24.09
N TYR A 73 -6.45 -7.09 23.55
CA TYR A 73 -5.33 -7.98 23.23
C TYR A 73 -4.00 -7.45 23.82
N PRO A 74 -3.88 -7.25 25.14
CA PRO A 74 -2.73 -6.57 25.76
C PRO A 74 -1.38 -7.27 25.54
N GLU A 75 -1.38 -8.59 25.41
CA GLU A 75 -0.16 -9.40 25.19
C GLU A 75 0.24 -9.54 23.72
N HIS A 76 -0.57 -9.05 22.78
CA HIS A 76 -0.29 -9.18 21.35
C HIS A 76 0.74 -8.16 20.89
N LEU A 77 1.69 -8.63 20.08
CA LEU A 77 2.57 -7.75 19.32
C LEU A 77 1.75 -7.11 18.18
N VAL A 78 1.76 -5.80 18.09
CA VAL A 78 0.98 -5.07 17.07
C VAL A 78 1.84 -4.85 15.82
N ILE A 79 1.47 -5.52 14.74
CA ILE A 79 2.05 -5.30 13.40
C ILE A 79 1.02 -4.53 12.57
N SER A 80 1.41 -3.37 12.07
CA SER A 80 0.51 -2.58 11.22
C SER A 80 1.09 -2.36 9.84
N TYR A 81 0.27 -2.60 8.83
CA TYR A 81 0.57 -2.26 7.46
C TYR A 81 0.71 -0.74 7.32
N ILE A 82 1.67 -0.29 6.51
CA ILE A 82 2.05 1.12 6.35
C ILE A 82 0.89 2.02 5.92
N ASN A 83 -0.15 1.45 5.31
CA ASN A 83 -1.40 2.10 4.90
C ASN A 83 -2.32 2.39 6.10
N CYS A 84 -1.82 3.15 7.07
CA CYS A 84 -2.55 3.60 8.26
C CYS A 84 -2.06 4.99 8.68
N SER A 85 -2.81 5.71 9.50
CA SER A 85 -2.43 7.06 9.96
C SER A 85 -1.17 7.04 10.85
N ALA A 86 -0.52 8.19 11.00
CA ALA A 86 0.58 8.36 11.95
C ALA A 86 0.22 7.94 13.39
N ALA A 87 -1.04 8.16 13.80
CA ALA A 87 -1.54 7.74 15.12
C ALA A 87 -1.60 6.22 15.27
N ILE A 88 -2.06 5.50 14.24
CA ILE A 88 -2.01 4.02 14.25
C ILE A 88 -0.55 3.57 14.31
N LYS A 89 0.33 4.15 13.47
CA LYS A 89 1.77 3.83 13.50
C LYS A 89 2.35 4.00 14.90
N ALA A 90 2.04 5.09 15.60
CA ALA A 90 2.52 5.32 16.96
C ALA A 90 2.02 4.31 18.00
N MET A 91 0.91 3.62 17.73
CA MET A 91 0.35 2.56 18.58
C MET A 91 0.85 1.16 18.20
N SER A 92 1.60 1.01 17.10
CA SER A 92 2.14 -0.26 16.61
C SER A 92 3.53 -0.56 17.18
N ASP A 93 3.86 -1.84 17.25
CA ASP A 93 5.20 -2.30 17.60
C ASP A 93 6.11 -2.38 16.37
N ILE A 94 5.57 -2.76 15.21
CA ILE A 94 6.30 -2.92 13.95
C ILE A 94 5.39 -2.47 12.80
N ILE A 95 5.94 -1.72 11.84
CA ILE A 95 5.27 -1.46 10.57
C ILE A 95 5.65 -2.52 9.53
N CYS A 96 4.75 -2.85 8.61
CA CYS A 96 5.09 -3.67 7.44
C CYS A 96 4.56 -3.05 6.15
N THR A 97 4.96 -3.63 5.02
CA THR A 97 4.45 -3.36 3.68
C THR A 97 3.98 -4.67 3.05
N SER A 98 3.21 -4.63 1.96
CA SER A 98 2.82 -5.85 1.24
C SER A 98 4.02 -6.65 0.71
N ALA A 99 5.21 -6.05 0.60
CA ALA A 99 6.42 -6.72 0.14
C ALA A 99 7.17 -7.50 1.24
N ASN A 100 7.05 -7.10 2.52
CA ASN A 100 7.83 -7.69 3.63
C ASN A 100 6.98 -8.24 4.78
N ALA A 101 5.65 -8.09 4.75
CA ALA A 101 4.76 -8.50 5.84
C ALA A 101 4.95 -9.97 6.25
N ALA A 102 4.96 -10.90 5.29
CA ALA A 102 5.17 -12.32 5.58
C ALA A 102 6.55 -12.60 6.23
N ARG A 103 7.59 -11.91 5.74
CA ARG A 103 8.94 -12.04 6.29
C ARG A 103 9.08 -11.47 7.70
N ILE A 104 8.40 -10.37 7.99
CA ILE A 104 8.38 -9.76 9.33
C ILE A 104 7.64 -10.68 10.30
N VAL A 105 6.45 -11.17 9.92
CA VAL A 105 5.65 -12.06 10.77
C VAL A 105 6.39 -13.38 11.06
N ALA A 106 7.10 -13.94 10.08
CA ALA A 106 7.90 -15.15 10.26
C ALA A 106 9.09 -14.99 11.23
N GLN A 107 9.58 -13.75 11.46
CA GLN A 107 10.65 -13.46 12.41
C GLN A 107 10.16 -13.28 13.85
N VAL A 108 8.85 -13.13 14.06
CA VAL A 108 8.28 -12.99 15.40
C VAL A 108 8.28 -14.35 16.10
N PRO A 109 8.70 -14.42 17.39
CA PRO A 109 8.69 -15.66 18.15
C PRO A 109 7.34 -16.39 18.10
N ALA A 110 7.37 -17.71 17.98
CA ALA A 110 6.19 -18.52 17.72
C ALA A 110 5.15 -18.46 18.86
N ASP A 111 5.59 -18.27 20.09
CA ASP A 111 4.78 -18.13 21.29
C ASP A 111 4.18 -16.72 21.47
N ARG A 112 4.66 -15.73 20.71
CA ARG A 112 4.15 -14.35 20.78
C ARG A 112 2.91 -14.20 19.89
N PRO A 113 1.72 -13.90 20.44
CA PRO A 113 0.54 -13.65 19.63
C PRO A 113 0.65 -12.30 18.91
N ILE A 114 0.00 -12.19 17.75
CA ILE A 114 0.13 -11.04 16.84
C ILE A 114 -1.25 -10.45 16.55
N LEU A 115 -1.33 -9.12 16.62
CA LEU A 115 -2.45 -8.33 16.13
C LEU A 115 -2.01 -7.64 14.83
N PHE A 116 -2.74 -7.88 13.74
CA PHE A 116 -2.44 -7.32 12.42
C PHE A 116 -3.52 -6.33 11.98
N ALA A 117 -3.11 -5.17 11.48
CA ALA A 117 -4.03 -4.10 11.05
C ALA A 117 -3.45 -3.26 9.90
N PRO A 118 -4.26 -2.44 9.20
CA PRO A 118 -5.72 -2.47 9.21
C PRO A 118 -6.31 -3.46 8.20
N ASP A 119 -5.49 -4.07 7.33
CA ASP A 119 -6.00 -4.89 6.23
C ASP A 119 -6.12 -6.37 6.61
N ARG A 120 -7.35 -6.87 6.67
CA ARG A 120 -7.64 -8.28 6.95
C ARG A 120 -7.25 -9.22 5.81
N ASN A 121 -7.30 -8.79 4.56
CA ASN A 121 -6.98 -9.63 3.40
C ASN A 121 -5.47 -9.86 3.32
N LEU A 122 -4.68 -8.79 3.49
CA LEU A 122 -3.23 -8.93 3.65
C LEU A 122 -2.89 -9.78 4.87
N GLY A 123 -3.60 -9.59 5.98
CA GLY A 123 -3.45 -10.42 7.19
C GLY A 123 -3.66 -11.90 6.90
N ARG A 124 -4.78 -12.27 6.28
CA ARG A 124 -5.08 -13.67 5.87
C ARG A 124 -4.04 -14.23 4.91
N TYR A 125 -3.62 -13.45 3.92
CA TYR A 125 -2.55 -13.85 3.01
C TYR A 125 -1.26 -14.17 3.77
N VAL A 126 -0.87 -13.34 4.74
CA VAL A 126 0.31 -13.57 5.57
C VAL A 126 0.13 -14.80 6.46
N MET A 127 -1.05 -15.03 7.05
CA MET A 127 -1.35 -16.26 7.80
C MET A 127 -1.17 -17.50 6.92
N ALA A 128 -1.67 -17.48 5.68
CA ALA A 128 -1.53 -18.58 4.73
C ALA A 128 -0.07 -18.83 4.32
N GLN A 129 0.75 -17.78 4.17
CA GLN A 129 2.16 -17.89 3.80
C GLN A 129 3.05 -18.37 4.96
N THR A 130 2.70 -18.00 6.20
CA THR A 130 3.57 -18.23 7.37
C THR A 130 3.09 -19.34 8.30
N GLY A 131 1.83 -19.75 8.18
CA GLY A 131 1.16 -20.66 9.13
C GLY A 131 0.94 -20.06 10.52
N ARG A 132 1.15 -18.74 10.70
CA ARG A 132 0.98 -18.05 11.99
C ARG A 132 -0.48 -17.65 12.16
N ASP A 133 -1.03 -17.93 13.34
CA ASP A 133 -2.33 -17.40 13.73
C ASP A 133 -2.20 -15.94 14.16
N MET A 134 -3.16 -15.10 13.75
CA MET A 134 -3.14 -13.65 13.99
C MET A 134 -4.56 -13.13 14.22
N VAL A 135 -4.69 -12.18 15.14
CA VAL A 135 -5.91 -11.40 15.31
C VAL A 135 -5.91 -10.26 14.30
N LEU A 136 -6.94 -10.18 13.46
CA LEU A 136 -7.01 -9.21 12.38
C LEU A 136 -7.99 -8.08 12.69
N TRP A 137 -7.57 -6.83 12.48
CA TRP A 137 -8.50 -5.71 12.39
C TRP A 137 -9.41 -5.91 11.16
N PRO A 138 -10.73 -5.71 11.27
CA PRO A 138 -11.68 -6.06 10.21
C PRO A 138 -11.75 -5.04 9.05
N GLY A 139 -10.66 -4.34 8.74
CA GLY A 139 -10.57 -3.36 7.65
C GLY A 139 -10.17 -3.98 6.30
N SER A 140 -10.44 -3.27 5.23
CA SER A 140 -10.18 -3.69 3.84
C SER A 140 -10.06 -2.51 2.90
N CYS A 141 -9.38 -2.71 1.78
CA CYS A 141 -9.29 -1.72 0.71
C CYS A 141 -10.46 -1.86 -0.26
N LEU A 142 -11.26 -0.78 -0.41
CA LEU A 142 -12.38 -0.72 -1.36
C LEU A 142 -11.98 -1.20 -2.77
N VAL A 143 -10.82 -0.75 -3.28
CA VAL A 143 -10.38 -1.04 -4.65
C VAL A 143 -10.12 -2.53 -4.84
N HIS A 144 -9.62 -3.22 -3.80
CA HIS A 144 -9.27 -4.64 -3.87
C HIS A 144 -10.42 -5.57 -3.48
N GLU A 145 -11.50 -5.04 -2.89
CA GLU A 145 -12.77 -5.76 -2.68
C GLU A 145 -13.71 -5.67 -3.88
N THR A 146 -13.48 -4.73 -4.81
CA THR A 146 -14.33 -4.57 -5.99
C THR A 146 -14.02 -5.56 -7.12
N PHE A 147 -13.03 -6.45 -6.99
CA PHE A 147 -12.69 -7.39 -8.06
C PHE A 147 -13.65 -8.58 -8.11
N SER A 148 -14.18 -8.88 -9.30
CA SER A 148 -15.10 -10.01 -9.49
C SER A 148 -14.35 -11.29 -9.87
N GLU A 149 -14.41 -12.31 -9.02
CA GLU A 149 -13.88 -13.65 -9.33
C GLU A 149 -14.43 -14.18 -10.68
N LYS A 150 -15.74 -14.04 -10.90
CA LYS A 150 -16.40 -14.48 -12.14
C LYS A 150 -15.80 -13.82 -13.38
N GLN A 151 -15.56 -12.51 -13.34
CA GLN A 151 -14.99 -11.79 -14.48
C GLN A 151 -13.52 -12.15 -14.70
N ILE A 152 -12.75 -12.41 -13.63
CA ILE A 152 -11.37 -12.92 -13.75
C ILE A 152 -11.36 -14.28 -14.43
N VAL A 153 -12.24 -15.20 -14.02
CA VAL A 153 -12.39 -16.51 -14.67
C VAL A 153 -12.75 -16.35 -16.15
N GLN A 154 -13.67 -15.43 -16.49
CA GLN A 154 -14.02 -15.14 -17.87
C GLN A 154 -12.82 -14.61 -18.68
N LEU A 155 -12.02 -13.72 -18.11
CA LEU A 155 -10.79 -13.23 -18.75
C LEU A 155 -9.78 -14.35 -18.98
N LYS A 156 -9.61 -15.28 -18.03
CA LYS A 156 -8.76 -16.47 -18.22
C LYS A 156 -9.21 -17.35 -19.37
N PHE A 157 -10.53 -17.46 -19.61
CA PHE A 157 -11.06 -18.18 -20.77
C PHE A 157 -10.83 -17.44 -22.09
N SER A 158 -10.95 -16.12 -22.09
CA SER A 158 -10.73 -15.29 -23.30
C SER A 158 -9.25 -15.08 -23.62
N HIS A 159 -8.37 -15.18 -22.63
CA HIS A 159 -6.92 -14.97 -22.73
C HIS A 159 -6.16 -16.11 -22.03
N PRO A 160 -6.20 -17.34 -22.57
CA PRO A 160 -5.57 -18.51 -21.95
C PRO A 160 -4.03 -18.40 -21.84
N GLU A 161 -3.41 -17.53 -22.64
CA GLU A 161 -1.99 -17.21 -22.61
C GLU A 161 -1.60 -16.20 -21.52
N ALA A 162 -2.59 -15.54 -20.90
CA ALA A 162 -2.33 -14.47 -19.94
C ALA A 162 -2.11 -14.99 -18.51
N ALA A 163 -1.03 -14.53 -17.86
CA ALA A 163 -0.83 -14.76 -16.43
C ALA A 163 -1.73 -13.86 -15.59
N VAL A 164 -2.37 -14.39 -14.55
CA VAL A 164 -3.09 -13.57 -13.58
C VAL A 164 -2.13 -13.14 -12.48
N ILE A 165 -1.99 -11.83 -12.29
CA ILE A 165 -1.16 -11.27 -11.23
C ILE A 165 -2.00 -10.41 -10.30
N ALA A 166 -1.87 -10.59 -8.99
CA ALA A 166 -2.77 -9.98 -8.01
C ALA A 166 -2.05 -9.36 -6.81
N HIS A 167 -2.62 -8.29 -6.27
CA HIS A 167 -2.15 -7.70 -5.02
C HIS A 167 -2.70 -8.49 -3.81
N PRO A 168 -1.91 -8.72 -2.73
CA PRO A 168 -2.36 -9.48 -1.55
C PRO A 168 -3.48 -8.82 -0.73
N GLU A 169 -3.91 -7.62 -1.09
CA GLU A 169 -5.10 -6.95 -0.51
C GLU A 169 -6.42 -7.50 -1.10
N CYS A 170 -6.35 -8.27 -2.20
CA CYS A 170 -7.51 -8.92 -2.79
C CYS A 170 -8.05 -10.06 -1.91
N GLU A 171 -9.33 -10.38 -2.07
CA GLU A 171 -9.95 -11.51 -1.39
C GLU A 171 -9.36 -12.86 -1.83
N GLU A 172 -9.43 -13.85 -0.94
CA GLU A 172 -8.90 -15.20 -1.21
C GLU A 172 -9.52 -15.86 -2.45
N ALA A 173 -10.81 -15.61 -2.71
CA ALA A 173 -11.48 -16.06 -3.93
C ALA A 173 -10.77 -15.58 -5.20
N VAL A 174 -10.28 -14.34 -5.20
CA VAL A 174 -9.52 -13.76 -6.31
C VAL A 174 -8.08 -14.28 -6.33
N LEU A 175 -7.42 -14.31 -5.17
CA LEU A 175 -6.02 -14.74 -5.07
C LEU A 175 -5.79 -16.18 -5.52
N ARG A 176 -6.78 -17.08 -5.33
CA ARG A 176 -6.71 -18.48 -5.79
C ARG A 176 -6.56 -18.63 -7.31
N HIS A 177 -6.91 -17.60 -8.08
CA HIS A 177 -6.76 -17.61 -9.54
C HIS A 177 -5.44 -17.03 -10.03
N ALA A 178 -4.65 -16.41 -9.14
CA ALA A 178 -3.42 -15.70 -9.47
C ALA A 178 -2.24 -16.66 -9.64
N ASP A 179 -1.49 -16.49 -10.73
CA ASP A 179 -0.19 -17.11 -10.96
C ASP A 179 0.90 -16.46 -10.09
N PHE A 180 0.75 -15.17 -9.78
CA PHE A 180 1.70 -14.43 -8.95
C PHE A 180 0.98 -13.44 -8.04
N VAL A 181 1.33 -13.45 -6.75
CA VAL A 181 0.80 -12.51 -5.75
C VAL A 181 1.95 -11.69 -5.17
N GLY A 182 1.80 -10.37 -5.15
CA GLY A 182 2.83 -9.50 -4.60
C GLY A 182 2.48 -8.03 -4.55
N SER A 183 3.36 -7.24 -3.92
CA SER A 183 3.27 -5.77 -3.93
C SER A 183 3.30 -5.22 -5.35
N THR A 184 2.79 -4.00 -5.57
CA THR A 184 2.81 -3.33 -6.88
C THR A 184 4.16 -3.37 -7.59
N LYS A 185 5.27 -3.16 -6.85
CA LYS A 185 6.64 -3.25 -7.40
C LYS A 185 6.99 -4.68 -7.81
N ALA A 186 6.62 -5.67 -7.00
CA ALA A 186 6.85 -7.08 -7.31
C ALA A 186 6.05 -7.51 -8.55
N LEU A 187 4.81 -7.03 -8.72
CA LEU A 187 4.01 -7.27 -9.91
C LEU A 187 4.69 -6.71 -11.17
N LEU A 188 5.15 -5.45 -11.12
CA LEU A 188 5.90 -4.83 -12.22
C LEU A 188 7.18 -5.63 -12.56
N SER A 189 8.00 -5.96 -11.56
CA SER A 189 9.21 -6.75 -11.76
C SER A 189 8.91 -8.15 -12.32
N TYR A 190 7.80 -8.76 -11.92
CA TYR A 190 7.33 -10.03 -12.47
C TYR A 190 6.96 -9.89 -13.95
N VAL A 191 6.15 -8.88 -14.29
CA VAL A 191 5.77 -8.59 -15.69
C VAL A 191 6.99 -8.33 -16.55
N VAL A 192 8.02 -7.64 -16.07
CA VAL A 192 9.23 -7.37 -16.86
C VAL A 192 10.04 -8.65 -17.09
N ARG A 193 10.20 -9.49 -16.06
CA ARG A 193 11.06 -10.69 -16.09
C ARG A 193 10.40 -11.91 -16.76
N ASP A 194 9.09 -12.10 -16.59
CA ASP A 194 8.39 -13.29 -17.07
C ASP A 194 8.17 -13.23 -18.59
N ASP A 195 8.30 -14.34 -19.30
CA ASP A 195 8.29 -14.34 -20.78
C ASP A 195 6.89 -14.43 -21.40
N ARG A 196 5.84 -14.49 -20.59
CA ARG A 196 4.47 -14.59 -21.12
C ARG A 196 4.07 -13.32 -21.89
N PRO A 197 3.27 -13.47 -22.95
CA PRO A 197 2.90 -12.35 -23.81
C PRO A 197 1.81 -11.45 -23.21
N ALA A 198 1.02 -11.95 -22.25
CA ALA A 198 -0.12 -11.23 -21.69
C ALA A 198 -0.25 -11.41 -20.17
N TYR A 199 -0.84 -10.42 -19.50
CA TYR A 199 -1.08 -10.42 -18.05
C TYR A 199 -2.43 -9.82 -17.72
N ILE A 200 -3.21 -10.52 -16.90
CA ILE A 200 -4.41 -10.00 -16.25
C ILE A 200 -3.97 -9.38 -14.92
N VAL A 201 -4.08 -8.05 -14.82
CA VAL A 201 -3.55 -7.26 -13.71
C VAL A 201 -4.66 -6.95 -12.72
N VAL A 202 -4.63 -7.62 -11.57
CA VAL A 202 -5.62 -7.52 -10.48
C VAL A 202 -5.08 -6.64 -9.36
N THR A 203 -4.98 -5.34 -9.67
CA THR A 203 -4.62 -4.27 -8.74
C THR A 203 -5.12 -2.93 -9.28
N GLU A 204 -4.83 -1.84 -8.58
CA GLU A 204 -5.13 -0.47 -9.01
C GLU A 204 -4.53 -0.16 -10.40
N ALA A 205 -5.33 0.47 -11.27
CA ALA A 205 -5.02 0.62 -12.70
C ALA A 205 -3.82 1.55 -12.99
N GLY A 206 -3.42 2.42 -12.06
CA GLY A 206 -2.27 3.31 -12.20
C GLY A 206 -0.97 2.59 -12.55
N ILE A 207 -0.75 1.35 -12.08
CA ILE A 207 0.49 0.61 -12.38
C ILE A 207 0.63 0.23 -13.86
N LEU A 208 -0.48 0.18 -14.61
CA LEU A 208 -0.49 -0.25 -16.00
C LEU A 208 0.35 0.68 -16.89
N HIS A 209 0.36 1.98 -16.60
CA HIS A 209 1.17 2.93 -17.36
C HIS A 209 2.67 2.61 -17.24
N GLN A 210 3.14 2.37 -16.01
CA GLN A 210 4.54 2.02 -15.78
C GLN A 210 4.90 0.64 -16.33
N MET A 211 4.01 -0.35 -16.19
CA MET A 211 4.19 -1.68 -16.80
C MET A 211 4.30 -1.59 -18.32
N GLN A 212 3.47 -0.78 -18.97
CA GLN A 212 3.51 -0.58 -20.42
C GLN A 212 4.81 0.10 -20.87
N LYS A 213 5.37 0.99 -20.04
CA LYS A 213 6.65 1.66 -20.31
C LYS A 213 7.84 0.72 -20.20
N GLU A 214 7.86 -0.16 -19.20
CA GLU A 214 8.97 -1.11 -18.97
C GLU A 214 8.85 -2.39 -19.80
N ALA A 215 7.63 -2.78 -20.21
CA ALA A 215 7.37 -3.97 -21.01
C ALA A 215 6.41 -3.67 -22.19
N PRO A 216 6.82 -2.84 -23.17
CA PRO A 216 5.93 -2.33 -24.21
C PRO A 216 5.38 -3.40 -25.17
N SER A 217 6.04 -4.56 -25.27
CA SER A 217 5.61 -5.68 -26.10
C SER A 217 4.56 -6.57 -25.44
N LYS A 218 4.30 -6.42 -24.14
CA LYS A 218 3.40 -7.30 -23.38
C LYS A 218 2.00 -6.70 -23.33
N GLN A 219 0.99 -7.56 -23.47
CA GLN A 219 -0.41 -7.16 -23.37
C GLN A 219 -0.82 -7.09 -21.89
N LEU A 220 -1.28 -5.93 -21.44
CA LEU A 220 -1.71 -5.71 -20.07
C LEU A 220 -3.23 -5.54 -20.03
N ILE A 221 -3.91 -6.48 -19.38
CA ILE A 221 -5.38 -6.55 -19.31
C ILE A 221 -5.80 -6.14 -17.89
N PRO A 222 -6.41 -4.96 -17.69
CA PRO A 222 -6.92 -4.59 -16.37
C PRO A 222 -8.03 -5.55 -15.95
N ALA A 223 -7.96 -6.07 -14.73
CA ALA A 223 -9.09 -6.81 -14.18
C ALA A 223 -10.27 -5.86 -13.95
N PRO A 224 -11.49 -6.20 -14.39
CA PRO A 224 -12.66 -5.35 -14.24
C PRO A 224 -13.17 -5.33 -12.78
N SER A 225 -13.81 -4.22 -12.43
CA SER A 225 -14.55 -4.09 -11.17
C SER A 225 -15.95 -4.71 -11.28
N ILE A 226 -16.58 -5.02 -10.14
CA ILE A 226 -17.99 -5.43 -10.03
C ILE A 226 -18.94 -4.44 -10.73
N HIS A 227 -18.53 -3.17 -10.90
CA HIS A 227 -19.33 -2.11 -11.53
C HIS A 227 -19.16 -2.00 -13.07
N ASN A 228 -18.62 -3.03 -13.74
CA ASN A 228 -18.46 -3.09 -15.21
C ASN A 228 -17.60 -1.95 -15.84
N CYS A 229 -16.94 -1.12 -15.04
CA CYS A 229 -15.90 -0.20 -15.49
C CYS A 229 -14.54 -0.88 -15.29
N ASN A 230 -13.66 -0.81 -16.29
CA ASN A 230 -12.24 -1.21 -16.20
C ASN A 230 -11.41 -0.26 -15.32
N CYS A 231 -12.08 0.57 -14.53
CA CYS A 231 -11.60 1.77 -13.91
C CYS A 231 -11.43 1.49 -12.41
N ASN A 232 -10.58 0.51 -12.05
CA ASN A 232 -10.16 0.26 -10.67
C ASN A 232 -9.13 1.31 -10.23
N GLU A 233 -9.48 2.58 -10.45
CA GLU A 233 -8.66 3.71 -10.08
C GLU A 233 -9.01 4.12 -8.65
N CYS A 234 -7.99 4.36 -7.83
CA CYS A 234 -8.22 4.90 -6.50
C CYS A 234 -8.72 6.35 -6.61
N PRO A 235 -9.94 6.68 -6.15
CA PRO A 235 -10.49 8.02 -6.30
C PRO A 235 -9.67 9.07 -5.54
N TYR A 236 -9.01 8.67 -4.46
CA TYR A 236 -8.16 9.54 -3.65
C TYR A 236 -6.85 9.88 -4.36
N MET A 237 -6.22 8.93 -5.07
CA MET A 237 -4.99 9.18 -5.82
C MET A 237 -5.21 10.22 -6.92
N ARG A 238 -6.38 10.17 -7.58
CA ARG A 238 -6.79 11.09 -8.66
C ARG A 238 -7.08 12.52 -8.21
N LEU A 239 -7.19 12.78 -6.91
CA LEU A 239 -7.32 14.15 -6.40
C LEU A 239 -6.06 15.00 -6.65
N ASN A 240 -4.91 14.35 -6.85
CA ASN A 240 -3.66 14.99 -7.22
C ASN A 240 -3.65 15.36 -8.71
N THR A 241 -3.97 16.61 -9.03
CA THR A 241 -3.95 17.14 -10.41
C THR A 241 -2.72 18.01 -10.64
N LEU A 242 -2.31 18.17 -11.92
CA LEU A 242 -1.19 19.05 -12.29
C LEU A 242 -1.38 20.50 -11.78
N ALA A 243 -2.61 21.01 -11.83
CA ALA A 243 -2.93 22.33 -11.31
C ALA A 243 -2.66 22.43 -9.79
N LYS A 244 -3.05 21.41 -9.02
CA LYS A 244 -2.78 21.38 -7.58
C LYS A 244 -1.31 21.16 -7.26
N VAL A 245 -0.59 20.36 -8.05
CA VAL A 245 0.87 20.21 -7.93
C VAL A 245 1.56 21.57 -8.14
N TYR A 246 1.19 22.30 -9.19
CA TYR A 246 1.71 23.65 -9.45
C TYR A 246 1.43 24.61 -8.29
N LEU A 247 0.17 24.67 -7.83
CA LEU A 247 -0.23 25.53 -6.71
C LEU A 247 0.54 25.17 -5.44
N ALA A 248 0.68 23.87 -5.15
CA ALA A 248 1.38 23.42 -3.97
C ALA A 248 2.86 23.79 -3.96
N LEU A 249 3.55 23.68 -5.10
CA LEU A 249 4.94 24.11 -5.22
C LEU A 249 5.09 25.63 -5.15
N ARG A 250 4.19 26.38 -5.79
CA ARG A 250 4.20 27.85 -5.79
C ARG A 250 3.96 28.43 -4.40
N ASP A 251 2.95 27.93 -3.71
CA ASP A 251 2.47 28.47 -2.44
C ASP A 251 3.09 27.77 -1.21
N ARG A 252 3.84 26.68 -1.44
CA ARG A 252 4.39 25.79 -0.40
C ARG A 252 3.33 25.28 0.58
N GLN A 253 2.13 24.99 0.07
CA GLN A 253 1.00 24.52 0.85
C GLN A 253 0.10 23.57 0.06
N PRO A 254 -0.63 22.65 0.72
CA PRO A 254 -0.63 22.42 2.15
C PRO A 254 0.58 21.60 2.60
N GLU A 255 1.14 21.96 3.75
CA GLU A 255 2.26 21.26 4.39
C GLU A 255 1.73 20.23 5.40
N ILE A 256 2.36 19.05 5.41
CA ILE A 256 2.15 18.04 6.44
C ILE A 256 2.93 18.42 7.69
N VAL A 257 2.20 18.72 8.76
CA VAL A 257 2.75 19.03 10.08
C VAL A 257 2.30 17.95 11.06
N LEU A 258 3.25 17.39 11.81
CA LEU A 258 3.00 16.38 12.84
C LEU A 258 3.59 16.84 14.18
N PRO A 259 2.85 16.69 15.30
CA PRO A 259 3.43 16.91 16.62
C PRO A 259 4.63 16.00 16.85
N GLU A 260 5.73 16.56 17.38
CA GLU A 260 6.98 15.83 17.57
C GLU A 260 6.84 14.55 18.42
N PRO A 261 6.05 14.51 19.52
CA PRO A 261 5.83 13.28 20.27
C PRO A 261 5.17 12.18 19.44
N LEU A 262 4.20 12.54 18.60
CA LEU A 262 3.53 11.60 17.69
C LEU A 262 4.50 11.09 16.62
N ARG A 263 5.28 12.00 16.04
CA ARG A 263 6.29 11.68 15.02
C ARG A 263 7.31 10.67 15.55
N LEU A 264 7.88 10.93 16.72
CA LEU A 264 8.85 10.04 17.36
C LEU A 264 8.24 8.68 17.72
N ALA A 265 7.00 8.67 18.19
CA ALA A 265 6.30 7.42 18.48
C ALA A 265 6.06 6.57 17.22
N ALA A 266 5.68 7.20 16.11
CA ALA A 266 5.47 6.54 14.81
C ALA A 266 6.79 6.15 14.11
N LEU A 267 7.89 6.82 14.42
CA LEU A 267 9.22 6.53 13.86
C LEU A 267 9.75 5.17 14.36
N ARG A 268 9.62 4.87 15.65
CA ARG A 268 10.14 3.62 16.25
C ARG A 268 9.71 2.33 15.51
N PRO A 269 8.41 2.09 15.22
CA PRO A 269 7.99 0.89 14.52
C PRO A 269 8.35 0.90 13.04
N LEU A 270 8.50 2.09 12.42
CA LEU A 270 9.07 2.21 11.07
C LEU A 270 10.54 1.78 11.07
N GLU A 271 11.37 2.28 11.99
CA GLU A 271 12.78 1.89 12.08
C GLU A 271 12.95 0.39 12.34
N ARG A 272 12.10 -0.20 13.20
CA ARG A 272 12.05 -1.65 13.41
C ARG A 272 11.75 -2.41 12.12
N MET A 273 10.78 -1.95 11.32
CA MET A 273 10.53 -2.52 10.00
C MET A 273 11.79 -2.51 9.14
N LEU A 274 12.52 -1.38 9.09
CA LEU A 274 13.72 -1.24 8.26
C LEU A 274 14.86 -2.14 8.73
N ALA A 275 15.01 -2.32 10.04
CA ALA A 275 16.00 -3.23 10.62
C ALA A 275 15.69 -4.71 10.35
N MET A 276 14.40 -5.05 10.19
CA MET A 276 13.92 -6.42 9.95
C MET A 276 13.71 -6.77 8.47
N SER A 277 13.96 -5.82 7.54
CA SER A 277 13.69 -5.88 6.09
C SER A 277 14.98 -5.80 5.26
#